data_AF-A0A840CY26-F1
#
_entry.id   AF-A0A840CY26-F1
#
_cell.length_a   1.000
_cell.length_b   1.000
_cell.length_c   1.000
_cell.angle_alpha   90.00
_cell.angle_beta   90.00
_cell.angle_gamma   90.00
#
_symmetry.space_group_name_H-M   'P 1'
#
loop_
_entity.id
_entity.type
_entity.pdbx_description
1 polymer ?
#
loop_
_entity_poly.entity_id
_entity_poly.type
_entity_poly.pdbx_seq_one_letter_code
_entity_poly.pdbx_strand_id
1 'polypeptide(L)'
;MKNEAPKIIYTTVSIDKETGRLVEKICKRYSLKKSEVIKLAFLYLDKAHINPADAPESVKSELSKINKRQDDIIRFIRHYEEEKLNPMIRTSHSIAVRFDTAVKTLSENVDLEIKNSKENLINVLKKLDEQFGKVVQVVNNQAKQINDLSHAQQKDNKKLLQLISLYSELSACGVMDGKRKENLKTEINDLINEK
;
A
#
# COMPACT_ATOMS: atom_id res chain seq x y z
N MET A 1 -27.01 37.41 60.93
CA MET A 1 -26.88 36.77 62.26
C MET A 1 -25.46 36.97 62.74
N LYS A 2 -25.24 37.60 63.89
CA LYS A 2 -23.91 37.76 64.49
C LYS A 2 -23.43 36.38 64.94
N ASN A 3 -22.32 35.90 64.38
CA ASN A 3 -21.61 34.74 64.90
C ASN A 3 -20.91 35.16 66.20
N GLU A 4 -21.63 35.08 67.32
CA GLU A 4 -20.99 35.13 68.64
C GLU A 4 -20.22 33.83 68.82
N ALA A 5 -18.88 33.93 68.87
CA ALA A 5 -18.03 32.80 69.18
C ALA A 5 -18.46 32.21 70.54
N PRO A 6 -18.57 30.87 70.67
CA PRO A 6 -19.01 30.24 71.90
C PRO A 6 -18.10 30.69 73.06
N LYS A 7 -18.71 31.17 74.15
CA LYS A 7 -18.01 31.62 75.36
C LYS A 7 -17.24 30.43 75.97
N ILE A 8 -15.92 30.42 75.83
CA ILE A 8 -15.06 29.36 76.39
C ILE A 8 -15.06 29.50 77.91
N ILE A 9 -15.65 28.52 78.60
CA ILE A 9 -15.61 28.42 80.07
C ILE A 9 -14.41 27.55 80.44
N TYR A 10 -13.44 28.13 81.16
CA TYR A 10 -12.30 27.38 81.67
C TYR A 10 -12.69 26.66 82.96
N THR A 11 -12.88 25.34 82.87
CA THR A 11 -13.18 24.48 84.02
C THR A 11 -11.94 23.72 84.43
N THR A 12 -11.58 23.77 85.72
CA THR A 12 -10.51 22.93 86.26
C THR A 12 -11.03 21.49 86.43
N VAL A 13 -10.35 20.54 85.79
CA VAL A 13 -10.66 19.11 85.90
C VAL A 13 -9.48 18.40 86.54
N SER A 14 -9.74 17.63 87.60
CA SER A 14 -8.74 16.74 88.19
C SER A 14 -8.61 15.46 87.38
N ILE A 15 -7.39 15.05 87.11
CA ILE A 15 -7.08 13.79 86.43
C ILE A 15 -6.91 12.68 87.48
N ASP A 16 -7.31 11.46 87.15
CA ASP A 16 -7.12 10.28 88.01
C ASP A 16 -5.63 9.93 88.20
N LYS A 17 -5.33 9.09 89.20
CA LYS A 17 -3.97 8.74 89.58
C LYS A 17 -3.23 7.91 88.51
N GLU A 18 -3.94 7.15 87.67
CA GLU A 18 -3.35 6.31 86.63
C GLU A 18 -2.93 7.15 85.42
N THR A 19 -3.83 8.00 84.94
CA THR A 19 -3.51 8.94 83.86
C THR A 19 -2.43 9.93 84.29
N GLY A 20 -2.46 10.38 85.55
CA GLY A 20 -1.40 11.21 86.12
C GLY A 20 -0.01 10.55 86.06
N ARG A 21 0.08 9.24 86.34
CA ARG A 21 1.34 8.46 86.21
C ARG A 21 1.82 8.35 84.77
N LEU A 22 0.91 8.22 83.80
CA LEU A 22 1.26 8.19 82.37
C LEU A 22 1.86 9.53 81.93
N VAL A 23 1.24 10.65 82.34
CA VAL A 23 1.77 11.99 82.08
C VAL A 23 3.16 12.14 82.69
N GLU A 24 3.36 11.69 83.94
CA GLU A 24 4.68 11.74 84.58
C GLU A 24 5.74 10.87 83.87
N LYS A 25 5.35 9.70 83.36
CA LYS A 25 6.25 8.83 82.59
C LYS A 25 6.72 9.51 81.29
N ILE A 26 5.81 10.20 80.60
CA ILE A 26 6.12 10.96 79.38
C ILE A 26 6.98 12.18 79.73
N CYS A 27 6.64 12.92 80.79
CA CYS A 27 7.41 14.06 81.29
C CYS A 27 8.86 13.65 81.60
N LYS A 28 9.07 12.51 82.29
CA LYS A 28 10.41 11.98 82.58
C LYS A 28 11.16 11.53 81.33
N ARG A 29 10.49 10.85 80.39
CA ARG A 29 11.12 10.32 79.18
C ARG A 29 11.67 11.44 78.28
N TYR A 30 10.90 12.51 78.12
CA TYR A 30 11.23 13.60 77.20
C TYR A 30 11.70 14.88 77.90
N SER A 31 11.89 14.85 79.22
CA SER A 31 12.27 16.01 80.05
C SER A 31 11.37 17.23 79.88
N LEU A 32 10.05 16.99 79.77
CA LEU A 32 9.04 18.03 79.54
C LEU A 32 8.25 18.34 80.82
N LYS A 33 7.78 19.58 80.95
CA LYS A 33 6.85 19.96 82.03
C LYS A 33 5.45 19.39 81.76
N LYS A 34 4.70 19.08 82.82
CA LYS A 34 3.32 18.55 82.73
C LYS A 34 2.42 19.41 81.82
N SER A 35 2.51 20.73 81.95
CA SER A 35 1.74 21.69 81.12
C SER A 35 2.12 21.66 79.64
N GLU A 36 3.38 21.33 79.32
CA GLU A 36 3.90 21.31 77.96
C GLU A 36 3.50 20.01 77.25
N VAL A 37 3.57 18.88 77.94
CA VAL A 37 3.06 17.59 77.45
C VAL A 37 1.60 17.69 77.05
N ILE A 38 0.76 18.34 77.87
CA ILE A 38 -0.67 18.51 77.59
C ILE A 38 -0.89 19.39 76.35
N LYS A 39 -0.19 20.53 76.23
CA LYS A 39 -0.29 21.40 75.04
C LYS A 39 0.12 20.68 73.76
N LEU A 40 1.22 19.93 73.80
CA LEU A 40 1.71 19.17 72.65
C LEU A 40 0.78 18.00 72.31
N ALA A 41 0.18 17.34 73.29
CA ALA A 41 -0.77 16.26 73.06
C ALA A 41 -2.02 16.76 72.31
N PHE A 42 -2.63 17.87 72.75
CA PHE A 42 -3.78 18.45 72.04
C PHE A 42 -3.41 18.94 70.64
N LEU A 43 -2.23 19.55 70.48
CA LEU A 43 -1.73 19.96 69.16
C LEU A 43 -1.50 18.75 68.24
N TYR A 44 -1.03 17.62 68.80
CA TYR A 44 -0.81 16.40 68.05
C TYR A 44 -2.13 15.76 67.62
N LEU A 45 -3.13 15.70 68.50
CA LEU A 45 -4.47 15.21 68.16
C LEU A 45 -5.10 16.03 67.03
N ASP A 46 -5.00 17.37 67.10
CA ASP A 46 -5.51 18.28 66.08
C ASP A 46 -4.78 18.13 64.75
N LYS A 47 -3.43 18.16 64.76
CA LYS A 47 -2.62 18.05 63.54
C LYS A 47 -2.66 16.66 62.90
N ALA A 48 -2.75 15.61 63.69
CA ALA A 48 -2.83 14.23 63.19
C ALA A 48 -4.27 13.79 62.89
N HIS A 49 -5.26 14.66 63.13
CA HIS A 49 -6.69 14.36 62.99
C HIS A 49 -7.11 13.07 63.71
N ILE A 50 -6.53 12.81 64.89
CA ILE A 50 -6.83 11.61 65.68
C ILE A 50 -8.01 11.91 66.59
N ASN A 51 -9.08 11.12 66.47
CA ASN A 51 -10.19 11.17 67.38
C ASN A 51 -9.82 10.42 68.69
N PRO A 52 -9.71 11.10 69.84
CA PRO A 52 -9.36 10.45 71.10
C PRO A 52 -10.46 9.52 71.64
N ALA A 53 -11.68 9.57 71.07
CA ALA A 53 -12.76 8.64 71.41
C ALA A 53 -12.68 7.31 70.66
N ASP A 54 -11.97 7.28 69.52
CA ASP A 54 -11.82 6.06 68.72
C ASP A 54 -10.65 5.23 69.26
N ALA A 55 -10.84 3.91 69.34
CA ALA A 55 -9.76 3.01 69.71
C ALA A 55 -8.62 3.14 68.69
N PRO A 56 -7.36 3.26 69.12
CA PRO A 56 -6.24 3.40 68.19
C PRO A 56 -6.15 2.16 67.31
N GLU A 57 -6.51 2.29 66.02
CA GLU A 57 -6.32 1.22 65.05
C GLU A 57 -4.82 0.94 64.91
N SER A 58 -4.44 -0.33 64.93
CA SER A 58 -3.03 -0.70 64.81
C SER A 58 -2.52 -0.32 63.41
N VAL A 59 -1.39 0.39 63.33
CA VAL A 59 -0.72 0.66 62.04
C VAL A 59 -0.53 -0.62 61.22
N LYS A 60 -0.35 -1.77 61.89
CA LYS A 60 -0.26 -3.09 61.26
C LYS A 60 -1.56 -3.51 60.54
N SER A 61 -2.73 -3.23 61.11
CA SER A 61 -4.01 -3.59 60.48
C SER A 61 -4.30 -2.71 59.27
N GLU A 62 -3.98 -1.42 59.32
CA GLU A 62 -4.12 -0.52 58.16
C GLU A 62 -3.20 -0.91 57.01
N LEU A 63 -1.93 -1.20 57.31
CA LEU A 63 -0.98 -1.71 56.31
C LEU A 63 -1.46 -3.03 55.70
N SER A 64 -2.05 -3.92 56.50
CA SER A 64 -2.61 -5.17 55.98
C SER A 64 -3.81 -4.94 55.05
N LYS A 65 -4.69 -3.98 55.35
CA LYS A 65 -5.81 -3.60 54.47
C LYS A 65 -5.28 -3.03 53.14
N ILE A 66 -4.26 -2.17 53.19
CA ILE A 66 -3.65 -1.58 51.99
C ILE A 66 -2.99 -2.67 51.13
N ASN A 67 -2.20 -3.56 51.72
CA ASN A 67 -1.54 -4.65 51.00
C ASN A 67 -2.56 -5.55 50.31
N LYS A 68 -3.66 -5.91 50.98
CA LYS A 68 -4.73 -6.69 50.36
C LYS A 68 -5.34 -5.99 49.13
N ARG A 69 -5.58 -4.68 49.22
CA ARG A 69 -6.08 -3.89 48.09
C ARG A 69 -5.08 -3.83 46.94
N GLN A 70 -3.79 -3.73 47.24
CA GLN A 70 -2.73 -3.79 46.22
C GLN A 70 -2.71 -5.16 45.52
N ASP A 71 -2.78 -6.25 46.29
CA ASP A 71 -2.82 -7.61 45.72
C ASP A 71 -4.04 -7.81 44.83
N ASP A 72 -5.20 -7.29 45.22
CA ASP A 72 -6.43 -7.35 44.42
C ASP A 72 -6.31 -6.55 43.12
N ILE A 73 -5.67 -5.36 43.16
CA ILE A 73 -5.38 -4.56 41.95
C ILE A 73 -4.42 -5.31 41.02
N ILE A 74 -3.33 -5.87 41.56
CA ILE A 74 -2.37 -6.65 40.76
C ILE A 74 -3.07 -7.84 40.11
N ARG A 75 -3.94 -8.55 40.85
CA ARG A 75 -4.72 -9.67 40.33
C ARG A 75 -5.67 -9.23 39.22
N PHE A 76 -6.34 -8.09 39.39
CA PHE A 76 -7.22 -7.52 38.37
C PHE A 76 -6.45 -7.19 37.07
N ILE A 77 -5.29 -6.54 37.18
CA ILE A 77 -4.47 -6.17 36.03
C ILE A 77 -4.02 -7.42 35.26
N ARG A 78 -3.49 -8.42 35.97
CA ARG A 78 -3.05 -9.68 35.35
C ARG A 78 -4.19 -10.41 34.66
N HIS A 79 -5.35 -10.49 35.32
CA HIS A 79 -6.53 -11.12 34.75
C HIS A 79 -6.98 -10.40 33.46
N TYR A 80 -7.01 -9.07 33.47
CA TYR A 80 -7.35 -8.30 32.28
C TYR A 80 -6.33 -8.47 31.15
N GLU A 81 -5.04 -8.50 31.48
CA GLU A 81 -3.96 -8.73 30.52
C GLU A 81 -4.08 -10.10 29.85
N GLU A 82 -4.33 -11.15 30.64
CA GLU A 82 -4.48 -12.52 30.17
C GLU A 82 -5.75 -12.72 29.33
N GLU A 83 -6.89 -12.21 29.78
CA GLU A 83 -8.19 -12.45 29.15
C GLU A 83 -8.49 -11.53 27.97
N LYS A 84 -7.94 -10.30 27.96
CA LYS A 84 -8.28 -9.29 26.95
C LYS A 84 -7.07 -8.88 26.13
N LEU A 85 -6.03 -8.36 26.78
CA LEU A 85 -4.92 -7.73 26.06
C LEU A 85 -4.11 -8.73 25.23
N ASN A 86 -3.71 -9.86 25.83
CA ASN A 86 -2.90 -10.88 25.16
C ASN A 86 -3.62 -11.52 23.95
N PRO A 87 -4.91 -11.89 24.05
CA PRO A 87 -5.69 -12.31 22.89
C PRO A 87 -5.80 -11.25 21.80
N MET A 88 -6.00 -9.97 22.15
CA MET A 88 -6.03 -8.88 21.18
C MET A 88 -4.69 -8.72 20.44
N ILE A 89 -3.57 -8.81 21.15
CA ILE A 89 -2.24 -8.76 20.54
C ILE A 89 -2.04 -9.95 19.59
N ARG A 90 -2.41 -11.17 20.02
CA ARG A 90 -2.29 -12.38 19.20
C ARG A 90 -3.15 -12.32 17.93
N THR A 91 -4.39 -11.86 18.06
CA THR A 91 -5.29 -11.70 16.90
C THR A 91 -4.78 -10.63 15.95
N SER A 92 -4.35 -9.47 16.46
CA SER A 92 -3.72 -8.43 15.64
C SER A 92 -2.48 -8.93 14.90
N HIS A 93 -1.62 -9.69 15.57
CA HIS A 93 -0.44 -10.28 14.95
C HIS A 93 -0.81 -11.30 13.87
N SER A 94 -1.79 -12.17 14.13
CA SER A 94 -2.30 -13.12 13.14
C SER A 94 -2.86 -12.43 11.90
N ILE A 95 -3.60 -11.34 12.07
CA ILE A 95 -4.12 -10.53 10.96
C ILE A 95 -2.96 -9.94 10.14
N ALA A 96 -1.96 -9.37 10.81
CA ALA A 96 -0.79 -8.79 10.14
C ALA A 96 -0.03 -9.84 9.30
N VAL A 97 0.19 -11.04 9.85
CA VAL A 97 0.85 -12.15 9.12
C VAL A 97 0.02 -12.59 7.91
N ARG A 98 -1.31 -12.71 8.05
CA ARG A 98 -2.20 -13.07 6.94
C ARG A 98 -2.17 -12.01 5.85
N PHE A 99 -2.15 -10.73 6.22
CA PHE A 99 -2.06 -9.63 5.27
C PHE A 99 -0.73 -9.63 4.52
N ASP A 100 0.39 -9.78 5.22
CA ASP A 100 1.72 -9.87 4.60
C ASP A 100 1.81 -11.05 3.62
N THR A 101 1.27 -12.20 3.99
CA THR A 101 1.20 -13.37 3.11
C THR A 101 0.35 -13.10 1.87
N ALA A 102 -0.84 -12.51 2.03
CA ALA A 102 -1.73 -12.19 0.92
C ALA A 102 -1.11 -11.18 -0.05
N VAL A 103 -0.42 -10.15 0.46
CA VAL A 103 0.28 -9.16 -0.36
C VAL A 103 1.43 -9.80 -1.13
N LYS A 104 2.22 -10.68 -0.50
CA LYS A 104 3.29 -11.41 -1.17
C LYS A 104 2.77 -12.29 -2.32
N THR A 105 1.74 -13.10 -2.05
CA THR A 105 1.12 -13.95 -3.08
C THR A 105 0.53 -13.11 -4.22
N LEU A 106 -0.09 -11.97 -3.91
CA LEU A 106 -0.60 -11.07 -4.95
C LEU A 106 0.53 -10.49 -5.81
N SER A 107 1.64 -10.06 -5.18
CA SER A 107 2.81 -9.55 -5.91
C SER A 107 3.38 -10.60 -6.85
N GLU A 108 3.57 -11.84 -6.37
CA GLU A 108 4.07 -12.96 -7.18
C GLU A 108 3.15 -13.27 -8.37
N ASN A 109 1.83 -13.25 -8.16
CA ASN A 109 0.85 -13.46 -9.22
C ASN A 109 0.88 -12.34 -10.27
N VAL A 110 1.01 -11.08 -9.83
CA VAL A 110 1.13 -9.93 -10.74
C VAL A 110 2.40 -10.02 -11.56
N ASP A 111 3.54 -10.36 -10.94
CA ASP A 111 4.81 -10.53 -11.64
C ASP A 111 4.73 -11.65 -12.69
N LEU A 112 4.08 -12.77 -12.35
CA LEU A 112 3.86 -13.89 -13.26
C LEU A 112 2.95 -13.50 -14.44
N GLU A 113 1.87 -12.75 -14.19
CA GLU A 113 0.96 -12.29 -15.23
C GLU A 113 1.64 -11.28 -16.17
N ILE A 114 2.44 -10.35 -15.62
CA ILE A 114 3.23 -9.40 -16.41
C ILE A 114 4.22 -10.17 -17.31
N LYS A 115 4.89 -11.19 -16.76
CA LYS A 115 5.83 -12.01 -17.52
C LYS A 115 5.12 -12.77 -18.65
N ASN A 116 4.00 -13.44 -18.36
CA ASN A 116 3.22 -14.16 -19.35
C ASN A 116 2.68 -13.22 -20.45
N SER A 117 2.15 -12.06 -20.07
CA SER A 117 1.69 -11.04 -21.01
C SER A 117 2.82 -10.56 -21.93
N LYS A 118 4.01 -10.29 -21.37
CA LYS A 118 5.20 -9.91 -22.15
C LYS A 118 5.60 -11.01 -23.14
N GLU A 119 5.62 -12.27 -22.71
CA GLU A 119 5.94 -13.41 -23.60
C GLU A 119 4.90 -13.55 -24.72
N ASN A 120 3.62 -13.40 -24.41
CA ASN A 120 2.54 -13.39 -25.40
C ASN A 120 2.71 -12.26 -26.42
N LEU A 121 3.03 -11.04 -25.97
CA LEU A 121 3.29 -9.91 -26.85
C LEU A 121 4.49 -10.18 -27.78
N ILE A 122 5.59 -10.73 -27.25
CA ILE A 122 6.75 -11.11 -28.06
C ILE A 122 6.35 -12.16 -29.12
N ASN A 123 5.55 -13.15 -28.77
CA ASN A 123 5.09 -14.17 -29.70
C ASN A 123 4.18 -13.60 -30.80
N VAL A 124 3.30 -12.66 -30.46
CA VAL A 124 2.46 -11.95 -31.44
C VAL A 124 3.34 -11.12 -32.38
N LEU A 125 4.32 -10.38 -31.86
CA LEU A 125 5.23 -9.59 -32.68
C LEU A 125 6.05 -10.47 -33.64
N LYS A 126 6.55 -11.63 -33.19
CA LYS A 126 7.24 -12.60 -34.06
C LYS A 126 6.34 -13.10 -35.19
N LYS A 127 5.11 -13.50 -34.88
CA LYS A 127 4.15 -13.93 -35.90
C LYS A 127 3.84 -12.82 -36.88
N LEU A 128 3.73 -11.58 -36.41
CA LEU A 128 3.48 -10.42 -37.26
C LEU A 128 4.66 -10.16 -38.21
N ASP A 129 5.89 -10.24 -37.71
CA ASP A 129 7.11 -10.13 -38.52
C ASP A 129 7.18 -11.22 -39.61
N GLU A 130 6.86 -12.47 -39.27
CA GLU A 130 6.77 -13.56 -40.24
C GLU A 130 5.72 -13.28 -41.33
N GLN A 131 4.56 -12.73 -40.98
CA GLN A 131 3.54 -12.37 -41.96
C GLN A 131 3.98 -11.20 -42.84
N PHE A 132 4.60 -10.17 -42.27
CA PHE A 132 5.16 -9.07 -43.05
C PHE A 132 6.26 -9.55 -44.00
N GLY A 133 7.11 -10.49 -43.58
CA GLY A 133 8.09 -11.13 -44.46
C GLY A 133 7.45 -11.79 -45.69
N LYS A 134 6.33 -12.50 -45.51
CA LYS A 134 5.55 -13.07 -46.64
C LYS A 134 4.97 -11.99 -47.54
N VAL A 135 4.43 -10.91 -46.97
CA VAL A 135 3.89 -9.78 -47.75
C VAL A 135 4.99 -9.14 -48.60
N VAL A 136 6.18 -8.91 -48.04
CA VAL A 136 7.34 -8.38 -48.77
C VAL A 136 7.70 -9.29 -49.95
N GLN A 137 7.71 -10.62 -49.77
CA GLN A 137 7.98 -11.56 -50.85
C GLN A 137 6.93 -11.47 -51.97
N VAL A 138 5.64 -11.42 -51.62
CA VAL A 138 4.55 -11.29 -52.59
C VAL A 138 4.63 -9.97 -53.35
N VAL A 139 4.87 -8.86 -52.66
CA VAL A 139 5.02 -7.53 -53.27
C VAL A 139 6.20 -7.50 -54.24
N ASN A 140 7.35 -8.07 -53.87
CA ASN A 140 8.51 -8.15 -54.76
C ASN A 140 8.23 -8.99 -56.02
N ASN A 141 7.53 -10.12 -55.87
CA ASN A 141 7.14 -10.95 -57.01
C ASN A 141 6.16 -10.21 -57.94
N GLN A 142 5.18 -9.51 -57.39
CA GLN A 142 4.23 -8.69 -58.16
C GLN A 142 4.94 -7.52 -58.86
N ALA A 143 5.86 -6.83 -58.17
CA ALA A 143 6.64 -5.74 -58.76
C ALA A 143 7.44 -6.22 -59.97
N LYS A 144 8.06 -7.42 -59.89
CA LYS A 144 8.76 -8.03 -61.01
C LYS A 144 7.82 -8.33 -62.19
N GLN A 145 6.67 -8.95 -61.93
CA GLN A 145 5.67 -9.24 -62.97
C GLN A 145 5.15 -7.97 -63.66
N ILE A 146 4.90 -6.91 -62.89
CA ILE A 146 4.48 -5.61 -63.44
C ILE A 146 5.58 -5.03 -64.34
N ASN A 147 6.84 -5.13 -63.93
CA ASN A 147 7.95 -4.63 -64.74
C ASN A 147 8.11 -5.43 -66.04
N ASP A 148 8.02 -6.75 -65.97
CA ASP A 148 8.07 -7.63 -67.14
C ASP A 148 6.90 -7.31 -68.12
N LEU A 149 5.69 -7.14 -67.59
CA LEU A 149 4.51 -6.76 -68.37
C LEU A 149 4.67 -5.36 -68.99
N SER A 150 5.19 -4.39 -68.24
CA SER A 150 5.46 -3.04 -68.74
C SER A 150 6.46 -3.05 -69.90
N HIS A 151 7.51 -3.86 -69.80
CA HIS A 151 8.48 -4.04 -70.89
C HIS A 151 7.86 -4.71 -72.13
N ALA A 152 7.06 -5.77 -71.93
CA ALA A 152 6.34 -6.42 -73.02
C ALA A 152 5.39 -5.45 -73.72
N GLN A 153 4.60 -4.70 -72.94
CA GLN A 153 3.70 -3.68 -73.47
C GLN A 153 4.45 -2.58 -74.24
N GLN A 154 5.63 -2.17 -73.79
CA GLN A 154 6.45 -1.19 -74.51
C GLN A 154 6.96 -1.75 -75.85
N LYS A 155 7.37 -3.02 -75.90
CA LYS A 155 7.75 -3.73 -77.15
C LYS A 155 6.54 -3.78 -78.10
N ASP A 156 5.39 -4.22 -77.62
CA ASP A 156 4.17 -4.37 -78.41
C ASP A 156 3.66 -3.02 -78.93
N ASN A 157 3.70 -1.97 -78.11
CA ASN A 157 3.36 -0.62 -78.54
C ASN A 157 4.30 -0.10 -79.63
N LYS A 158 5.60 -0.33 -79.51
CA LYS A 158 6.57 0.05 -80.55
C LYS A 158 6.29 -0.69 -81.86
N LYS A 159 6.01 -1.98 -81.78
CA LYS A 159 5.65 -2.83 -82.90
C LYS A 159 4.36 -2.35 -83.58
N LEU A 160 3.34 -2.03 -82.79
CA LEU A 160 2.08 -1.47 -83.28
C LEU A 160 2.30 -0.15 -84.03
N LEU A 161 3.09 0.78 -83.48
CA LEU A 161 3.41 2.05 -84.14
C LEU A 161 4.14 1.83 -85.47
N GLN A 162 5.08 0.88 -85.53
CA GLN A 162 5.77 0.51 -86.76
C GLN A 162 4.79 -0.07 -87.81
N LEU A 163 3.90 -0.97 -87.40
CA LEU A 163 2.86 -1.51 -88.28
C LEU A 163 1.95 -0.41 -88.83
N ILE A 164 1.50 0.52 -87.98
CA ILE A 164 0.69 1.67 -88.42
C ILE A 164 1.44 2.49 -89.49
N SER A 165 2.74 2.75 -89.29
CA SER A 165 3.57 3.45 -90.28
C SER A 165 3.65 2.71 -91.61
N LEU A 166 3.95 1.41 -91.60
CA LEU A 166 4.06 0.58 -92.81
C LEU A 166 2.73 0.47 -93.56
N TYR A 167 1.61 0.29 -92.86
CA TYR A 167 0.28 0.28 -93.47
C TYR A 167 -0.07 1.64 -94.08
N SER A 168 0.29 2.74 -93.41
CA SER A 168 0.13 4.09 -93.95
C SER A 168 0.94 4.27 -95.25
N GLU A 169 2.21 3.87 -95.27
CA GLU A 169 3.05 3.92 -96.48
C GLU A 169 2.50 3.04 -97.62
N LEU A 170 2.03 1.83 -97.30
CA LEU A 170 1.42 0.94 -98.28
C LEU A 170 0.17 1.55 -98.91
N SER A 171 -0.65 2.23 -98.10
CA SER A 171 -1.87 2.92 -98.57
C SER A 171 -1.58 4.11 -99.48
N ALA A 172 -0.42 4.77 -99.29
CA ALA A 172 0.02 5.90 -100.12
C ALA A 172 0.67 5.47 -101.46
N CYS A 173 0.95 4.17 -101.67
CA CYS A 173 1.61 3.69 -102.88
C CYS A 173 0.67 3.68 -104.12
N GLY A 174 1.13 4.24 -105.23
CA GLY A 174 0.38 4.36 -106.49
C GLY A 174 0.28 3.06 -107.29
N VAL A 175 -0.35 3.11 -108.47
CA VAL A 175 -0.56 1.93 -109.34
C VAL A 175 0.75 1.41 -109.96
N MET A 176 1.77 2.27 -110.08
CA MET A 176 3.09 1.94 -110.64
C MET A 176 4.10 1.38 -109.61
N ASP A 177 3.78 1.36 -108.32
CA ASP A 177 4.69 0.99 -107.22
C ASP A 177 4.70 -0.51 -106.88
N GLY A 178 4.44 -1.40 -107.85
CA GLY A 178 4.18 -2.83 -107.62
C GLY A 178 5.26 -3.54 -106.77
N LYS A 179 6.54 -3.29 -107.06
CA LYS A 179 7.67 -3.88 -106.31
C LYS A 179 7.77 -3.36 -104.87
N ARG A 180 7.47 -2.07 -104.66
CA ARG A 180 7.48 -1.44 -103.34
C ARG A 180 6.32 -1.92 -102.47
N LYS A 181 5.13 -2.11 -103.07
CA LYS A 181 3.96 -2.71 -102.40
C LYS A 181 4.25 -4.11 -101.91
N GLU A 182 4.90 -4.93 -102.72
CA GLU A 182 5.21 -6.31 -102.35
C GLU A 182 6.24 -6.37 -101.21
N ASN A 183 7.27 -5.51 -101.25
CA ASN A 183 8.24 -5.39 -100.16
C ASN A 183 7.60 -4.92 -98.83
N LEU A 184 6.70 -3.92 -98.89
CA LEU A 184 5.98 -3.46 -97.70
C LEU A 184 5.07 -4.56 -97.12
N LYS A 185 4.42 -5.37 -97.96
CA LYS A 185 3.63 -6.53 -97.49
C LYS A 185 4.50 -7.59 -96.83
N THR A 186 5.69 -7.87 -97.37
CA THR A 186 6.61 -8.83 -96.73
C THR A 186 7.08 -8.31 -95.37
N GLU A 187 7.45 -7.03 -95.27
CA GLU A 187 7.92 -6.42 -94.03
C GLU A 187 6.82 -6.36 -92.96
N ILE A 188 5.57 -6.08 -93.34
CA ILE A 188 4.39 -6.18 -92.47
C ILE A 188 4.19 -7.61 -91.96
N ASN A 189 4.25 -8.61 -92.86
CA ASN A 189 4.09 -10.01 -92.48
C ASN A 189 5.20 -10.48 -91.54
N ASP A 190 6.45 -10.08 -91.79
CA ASP A 190 7.59 -10.42 -90.96
C ASP A 190 7.45 -9.80 -89.57
N LEU A 191 7.09 -8.51 -89.50
CA LEU A 191 6.77 -7.84 -88.23
C LEU A 191 5.66 -8.57 -87.49
N ILE A 192 4.50 -8.84 -88.11
CA ILE A 192 3.39 -9.55 -87.44
C ILE A 192 3.85 -10.89 -86.86
N ASN A 193 4.64 -11.66 -87.60
CA ASN A 193 5.11 -12.98 -87.21
C ASN A 193 6.30 -12.98 -86.23
N GLU A 194 6.92 -11.83 -85.99
CA GLU A 194 8.00 -11.68 -85.02
C GLU A 194 7.49 -11.91 -83.59
N LYS A 195 7.99 -12.96 -82.91
CA LYS A 195 7.63 -13.29 -81.52
C LYS A 195 8.30 -12.37 -80.49
#